data_AF-A0A286ALG6-F1
#
_entry.id   AF-A0A286ALG6-F1
#
_cell.length_a   1.000
_cell.length_b   1.000
_cell.length_c   1.000
_cell.angle_alpha   90.00
_cell.angle_beta   90.00
_cell.angle_gamma   90.00
#
_symmetry.space_group_name_H-M   'P 1'
#
loop_
_entity.id
_entity.type
_entity.pdbx_description
1 polymer ?
#
loop_
_entity_poly.entity_id
_entity_poly.type
_entity_poly.pdbx_seq_one_letter_code
_entity_poly.pdbx_strand_id
1 'polypeptide(L)' 'MSTAKITSKGQITIPIEIRTLLDLQNGDKVNFIVSDSGQVNFIPVTKILPL' A
#
# COMPACT_ATOMS: atom_id res chain seq x y z
N MET A 1 11.91 7.27 5.71
CA MET A 1 10.54 7.61 5.29
C MET A 1 10.49 7.57 3.78
N SER A 2 9.80 6.59 3.20
CA SER A 2 9.64 6.53 1.76
C SER A 2 8.46 7.41 1.34
N THR A 3 8.71 8.49 0.60
CA THR A 3 7.65 9.26 -0.08
C THR A 3 7.54 8.78 -1.52
N ALA A 4 6.33 8.82 -2.08
CA ALA A 4 6.08 8.46 -3.47
C ALA A 4 5.38 9.63 -4.17
N LYS A 5 5.68 9.81 -5.46
CA LYS A 5 5.01 10.80 -6.31
C LYS A 5 3.86 10.14 -7.05
N ILE A 6 2.73 10.85 -7.11
CA ILE A 6 1.64 10.50 -8.02
C ILE A 6 2.07 10.90 -9.44
N THR A 7 2.04 9.93 -10.35
CA THR A 7 2.32 10.16 -11.78
C THR A 7 1.21 10.98 -12.43
N SER A 8 1.43 11.50 -13.64
CA SER A 8 0.38 12.20 -14.41
C SER A 8 -0.83 11.33 -14.74
N LYS A 9 -0.69 9.99 -14.66
CA LYS A 9 -1.77 9.01 -14.85
C LYS A 9 -2.52 8.68 -13.56
N GLY A 10 -2.21 9.35 -12.44
CA GLY A 10 -2.86 9.11 -11.15
C GLY A 10 -2.37 7.85 -10.43
N GLN A 11 -1.30 7.19 -10.91
CA GLN A 11 -0.72 6.02 -10.26
C GLN A 11 0.35 6.41 -9.25
N ILE A 12 0.48 5.63 -8.17
CA ILE A 12 1.62 5.66 -7.26
C ILE A 12 2.43 4.37 -7.40
N THR A 13 3.75 4.47 -7.23
CA THR A 13 4.61 3.30 -7.08
C THR A 13 4.74 2.98 -5.59
N ILE A 14 4.47 1.73 -5.21
CA ILE A 14 4.73 1.25 -3.85
C ILE A 14 6.25 1.03 -3.73
N PRO A 15 6.96 1.76 -2.84
CA PRO A 15 8.40 1.59 -2.67
C PRO A 15 8.78 0.16 -2.28
N ILE A 16 9.97 -0.29 -2.69
CA ILE A 16 10.40 -1.68 -2.49
C ILE A 16 10.34 -2.11 -1.02
N GLU A 17 10.73 -1.22 -0.10
CA GLU A 17 10.69 -1.46 1.35
C GLU A 17 9.27 -1.81 1.83
N ILE A 18 8.26 -1.09 1.33
CA ILE A 18 6.85 -1.32 1.69
C ILE A 18 6.32 -2.61 1.05
N ARG A 19 6.70 -2.90 -0.21
CA ARG A 19 6.33 -4.16 -0.87
C ARG A 19 6.89 -5.37 -0.12
N THR A 20 8.15 -5.30 0.29
CA THR A 20 8.79 -6.38 1.06
C THR A 20 8.14 -6.54 2.43
N LEU A 21 7.90 -5.43 3.13
CA LEU A 21 7.26 -5.45 4.45
C LEU A 21 5.88 -6.11 4.43
N LEU A 22 5.10 -5.86 3.37
CA LEU A 22 3.73 -6.37 3.23
C LEU A 22 3.64 -7.64 2.36
N ASP A 23 4.79 -8.19 1.93
CA ASP A 23 4.91 -9.30 0.97
C ASP A 23 3.99 -9.13 -0.26
N LEU A 24 4.01 -7.95 -0.87
CA LEU A 24 3.18 -7.65 -2.04
C LEU A 24 3.84 -8.10 -3.34
N GLN A 25 3.11 -8.91 -4.11
CA GLN A 25 3.49 -9.44 -5.40
C GLN A 25 2.58 -8.89 -6.51
N ASN A 26 2.97 -9.09 -7.77
CA ASN A 26 2.13 -8.73 -8.91
C ASN A 26 0.79 -9.47 -8.86
N GLY A 27 -0.31 -8.72 -8.96
CA GLY A 27 -1.67 -9.28 -8.90
C GLY A 27 -2.30 -9.24 -7.51
N ASP A 28 -1.52 -8.96 -6.46
CA ASP A 28 -2.08 -8.78 -5.11
C ASP A 28 -3.01 -7.56 -5.06
N LYS A 29 -4.07 -7.68 -4.26
CA LYS A 29 -5.04 -6.62 -4.01
C LYS A 29 -4.78 -5.97 -2.66
N VAL A 30 -5.09 -4.68 -2.60
CA VAL A 30 -4.92 -3.83 -1.42
C VAL A 30 -6.18 -3.02 -1.19
N ASN A 31 -6.55 -2.86 0.07
CA ASN A 31 -7.64 -2.01 0.51
C ASN A 31 -7.08 -0.67 1.02
N PHE A 32 -7.81 0.40 0.72
CA PHE A 32 -7.56 1.73 1.26
C PHE A 32 -8.70 2.07 2.22
N ILE A 33 -8.38 2.34 3.48
CA ILE A 33 -9.36 2.71 4.50
C ILE A 33 -9.03 4.11 4.99
N VAL A 34 -9.98 5.03 4.85
CA VAL A 34 -9.84 6.41 5.32
C VAL A 34 -10.32 6.48 6.77
N SER A 35 -9.47 6.99 7.66
CA SER A 35 -9.84 7.31 9.05
C SER A 35 -10.51 8.68 9.13
N ASP A 36 -11.17 8.95 10.25
CA ASP A 36 -11.78 10.26 10.53
C ASP A 36 -10.75 11.41 10.58
N SER A 37 -9.48 11.09 10.85
CA SER A 37 -8.37 12.04 10.81
C SER A 37 -7.85 12.34 9.39
N GLY A 38 -8.45 11.74 8.36
CA GLY A 38 -8.02 11.87 6.97
C GLY A 38 -6.78 11.04 6.62
N GLN A 39 -6.32 10.17 7.52
CA GLN A 39 -5.25 9.22 7.22
C GLN A 39 -5.80 8.07 6.40
N VAL A 40 -5.04 7.61 5.41
CA VAL A 40 -5.40 6.45 4.60
C VAL A 40 -4.52 5.27 4.99
N ASN A 41 -5.13 4.20 5.49
CA ASN A 41 -4.48 2.93 5.77
C ASN A 41 -4.43 2.09 4.50
N PHE A 42 -3.26 1.49 4.22
CA PHE A 42 -2.99 0.66 3.05
C PHE A 42 -2.76 -0.78 3.49
N ILE A 43 -3.67 -1.69 3.13
CA ILE A 43 -3.76 -3.03 3.74
C ILE A 43 -3.86 -4.11 2.66
N PRO A 44 -3.03 -5.18 2.67
CA PRO A 44 -3.19 -6.31 1.76
C PRO A 44 -4.52 -7.06 2.03
N VAL A 45 -5.23 -7.45 0.98
CA VAL A 45 -6.58 -8.08 1.09
C VAL A 45 -6.50 -9.56 1.45
N THR A 46 -5.48 -10.28 0.97
CA THR A 46 -5.43 -11.76 0.97
C THR A 46 -4.29 -12.36 1.75
N LYS A 47 -3.51 -11.55 2.49
CA LYS A 47 -2.39 -12.07 3.28
C LYS A 47 -2.69 -11.90 4.76
N ILE A 48 -2.79 -13.04 5.46
CA ILE A 48 -2.72 -13.07 6.91
C ILE A 48 -1.31 -12.59 7.23
N LEU A 49 -1.18 -11.35 7.72
CA LEU A 49 0.06 -10.90 8.33
C LEU A 49 0.35 -11.87 9.48
N PRO A 50 1.51 -12.57 9.49
CA PRO A 50 1.89 -13.34 10.67
C PRO A 50 1.95 -12.36 11.85
N LEU A 51 1.23 -12.71 12.91
CA LEU A 51 1.29 -12.01 14.21
C LEU A 51 2.72 -12.00 14.75
#